data_AF-A0A101GXF2-F1
#
_entry.id   AF-A0A101GXF2-F1
#
_cell.length_a   1.000
_cell.length_b   1.000
_cell.length_c   1.000
_cell.angle_alpha   90.00
_cell.angle_beta   90.00
_cell.angle_gamma   90.00
#
_symmetry.space_group_name_H-M   'P 1'
#
loop_
_entity.id
_entity.type
_entity.pdbx_description
1 polymer ?
#
loop_
_entity_poly.entity_id
_entity_poly.type
_entity_poly.pdbx_seq_one_letter_code
_entity_poly.pdbx_strand_id
1 'polypeptide(L)' 'MKPKDLDYMKLNGTPYFDESRWVSPLNYEREIRGENAKDSIYIHDVTLRDGEQTCGLTWSEDQRVRIGVALNDLGVKSI' A
#
# COMPACT_ATOMS: atom_id res chain seq x y z
N MET A 1 11.03 22.44 -6.80
CA MET A 1 11.46 22.11 -8.17
C MET A 1 10.33 21.31 -8.80
N LYS A 2 9.65 21.83 -9.84
CA LYS A 2 8.63 21.02 -10.53
C LYS A 2 9.37 19.87 -11.24
N PRO A 3 8.96 18.60 -11.07
CA PRO A 3 9.57 17.52 -11.83
C PRO A 3 9.40 17.83 -13.31
N LYS A 4 10.48 17.62 -14.07
CA LYS A 4 10.46 17.80 -15.52
C LYS A 4 9.53 16.73 -16.10
N ASP A 5 8.68 17.15 -17.02
CA ASP A 5 7.97 16.20 -17.87
C ASP A 5 9.00 15.34 -18.61
N LEU A 6 8.76 14.04 -18.63
CA LEU A 6 9.54 13.10 -19.43
C LEU A 6 8.89 13.02 -20.82
N ASP A 7 9.68 12.79 -21.86
CA ASP A 7 9.16 12.74 -23.25
C ASP A 7 8.03 11.72 -23.43
N TYR A 8 8.04 10.66 -22.63
CA TYR A 8 7.05 9.59 -22.62
C TYR A 8 6.03 9.68 -21.48
N MET A 9 6.15 10.66 -20.58
CA MET A 9 5.29 10.80 -19.41
C MET A 9 5.22 12.26 -18.95
N LYS A 10 4.18 12.96 -19.40
CA LYS A 10 3.86 14.30 -18.88
C LYS A 10 3.31 14.17 -17.46
N LEU A 11 3.84 14.96 -16.54
CA LEU A 11 3.39 15.02 -15.15
C LEU A 11 2.58 16.29 -14.91
N ASN A 12 3.04 17.42 -15.41
CA ASN A 12 2.37 18.71 -15.17
C ASN A 12 1.03 18.79 -15.92
N GLY A 13 -0.02 19.22 -15.23
CA GLY A 13 -1.38 19.36 -15.78
C GLY A 13 -2.21 18.07 -15.81
N THR A 14 -1.73 17.01 -15.16
CA THR A 14 -2.42 15.73 -15.05
C THR A 14 -3.14 15.59 -13.70
N PRO A 15 -4.19 14.74 -13.59
CA PRO A 15 -4.92 14.60 -12.33
C PRO A 15 -4.13 13.84 -11.25
N TYR A 16 -3.07 13.10 -11.63
CA TYR A 16 -2.23 12.27 -10.76
C TYR A 16 -0.96 12.99 -10.24
N PHE A 17 -0.76 14.25 -10.59
CA PHE A 17 0.42 15.00 -10.17
C PHE A 17 0.11 16.49 -9.90
N ASP A 18 0.39 16.94 -8.67
CA ASP A 18 0.35 18.35 -8.26
C ASP A 18 1.45 18.65 -7.21
N GLU A 19 1.44 19.85 -6.63
CA GLU A 19 2.48 20.27 -5.68
C GLU A 19 2.46 19.49 -4.35
N SER A 20 1.34 18.85 -4.02
CA SER A 20 1.12 18.13 -2.76
C SER A 20 1.21 16.61 -2.92
N ARG A 21 1.05 16.10 -4.14
CA ARG A 21 1.01 14.65 -4.38
C ARG A 21 1.52 14.25 -5.75
N TRP A 22 2.09 13.05 -5.79
CA TRP A 22 2.35 12.30 -7.00
C TRP A 22 1.86 10.87 -6.80
N VAL A 23 0.96 10.41 -7.66
CA VAL A 23 0.46 9.04 -7.68
C VAL A 23 0.62 8.43 -9.07
N SER A 24 0.48 7.11 -9.17
CA SER A 24 0.53 6.41 -10.45
C SER A 24 -0.61 6.84 -11.38
N PRO A 25 -0.37 7.13 -12.67
CA PRO A 25 -1.43 7.37 -13.65
C PRO A 25 -2.43 6.21 -13.76
N LEU A 26 -1.97 4.99 -13.48
CA LEU A 26 -2.80 3.78 -13.54
C LEU A 26 -4.01 3.84 -12.59
N ASN A 27 -3.96 4.69 -11.55
CA ASN A 27 -5.10 4.92 -10.66
C ASN A 27 -6.28 5.62 -11.34
N TYR A 28 -6.05 6.21 -12.52
CA TYR A 28 -7.04 6.93 -13.33
C TYR A 28 -7.43 6.16 -14.60
N GLU A 29 -6.72 5.07 -14.90
CA GLU A 29 -7.06 4.19 -16.02
C GLU A 29 -8.27 3.34 -15.66
N ARG A 30 -9.36 3.51 -16.42
CA ARG A 30 -10.66 2.91 -16.13
C ARG A 30 -10.60 1.38 -16.04
N GLU A 31 -9.80 0.76 -16.91
CA GLU A 31 -9.60 -0.70 -16.97
C GLU A 31 -8.97 -1.27 -15.68
N ILE A 32 -8.21 -0.44 -14.96
CA ILE A 32 -7.44 -0.82 -13.76
C ILE A 32 -8.17 -0.42 -12.48
N ARG A 33 -9.09 0.56 -12.56
CA ARG A 33 -9.74 1.23 -11.42
C ARG A 33 -10.70 0.35 -10.59
N GLY A 34 -10.63 -0.96 -10.75
CA GLY A 34 -11.36 -1.93 -9.93
C GLY A 34 -12.75 -2.28 -10.46
N GLU A 35 -13.17 -1.78 -11.64
CA GLU A 35 -14.42 -2.22 -12.28
C GLU A 35 -14.44 -3.75 -12.53
N ASN A 36 -13.26 -4.37 -12.65
CA ASN A 36 -13.08 -5.82 -12.79
C ASN A 36 -12.46 -6.48 -11.53
N ALA A 37 -12.48 -5.81 -10.37
CA ALA A 37 -11.95 -6.41 -9.14
C ALA A 37 -12.79 -7.62 -8.74
N LYS A 38 -12.17 -8.61 -8.09
CA LYS A 38 -12.90 -9.76 -7.56
C LYS A 38 -13.79 -9.32 -6.40
N ASP A 39 -14.94 -9.99 -6.27
CA ASP A 39 -15.87 -9.79 -5.15
C ASP A 39 -15.26 -10.09 -3.77
N SER A 40 -14.17 -10.87 -3.76
CA SER A 40 -13.41 -11.23 -2.56
C SER A 40 -11.94 -10.91 -2.75
N ILE A 41 -11.38 -10.22 -1.76
CA ILE A 41 -9.96 -9.86 -1.67
C ILE A 41 -9.42 -10.44 -0.36
N TYR A 42 -8.23 -11.01 -0.42
CA TYR A 42 -7.52 -11.51 0.74
C TYR A 42 -6.41 -10.57 1.12
N ILE A 43 -6.30 -10.30 2.42
CA ILE A 43 -5.18 -9.57 3.00
C ILE A 43 -4.19 -10.61 3.53
N HIS A 44 -2.98 -10.56 2.98
CA HIS A 44 -1.80 -11.15 3.60
C HIS A 44 -1.12 -10.04 4.39
N ASP A 45 -1.23 -10.12 5.71
CA ASP A 45 -0.58 -9.17 6.59
C ASP A 45 0.91 -9.51 6.72
N VAL A 46 1.77 -8.50 6.74
CA VAL A 46 3.23 -8.69 6.88
C VAL A 46 3.79 -7.91 8.07
N THR A 47 2.93 -7.52 9.02
CA THR A 47 3.33 -6.75 10.20
C THR A 47 4.46 -7.45 10.93
N LEU A 48 4.32 -8.74 11.25
CA LEU A 48 5.31 -9.53 11.98
C LEU A 48 6.61 -9.85 11.21
N ARG A 49 6.74 -9.39 9.95
CA ARG A 49 7.93 -9.57 9.11
C ARG A 49 8.52 -8.24 8.65
N ASP A 50 7.77 -7.48 7.85
CA ASP A 50 8.23 -6.18 7.32
C ASP A 50 8.14 -5.09 8.38
N GLY A 51 7.15 -5.17 9.27
CA GLY A 51 7.02 -4.18 10.34
C GLY A 51 8.24 -4.14 11.26
N GLU A 52 8.91 -5.29 11.51
CA GLU A 52 10.17 -5.34 12.28
C GLU A 52 11.35 -4.65 11.60
N GLN A 53 11.27 -4.36 10.30
CA GLN A 53 12.32 -3.60 9.62
C GLN A 53 12.25 -2.09 9.95
N THR A 54 11.22 -1.65 10.69
CA THR A 54 11.12 -0.26 11.16
C THR A 54 12.21 0.04 12.19
N CYS A 55 13.07 1.03 11.91
CA CYS A 55 14.13 1.43 12.81
C CYS A 55 13.61 1.74 14.23
N GLY A 56 14.26 1.14 15.24
CA GLY A 56 13.88 1.34 16.64
C GLY A 56 12.67 0.52 17.09
N LEU A 57 12.12 -0.35 16.24
CA LEU A 57 11.06 -1.27 16.59
C LEU A 57 11.61 -2.69 16.71
N THR A 58 11.33 -3.34 17.84
CA THR A 58 11.60 -4.77 18.05
C THR A 58 10.54 -5.29 18.99
N TRP A 59 9.76 -6.28 18.54
CA TRP A 59 8.74 -6.90 19.38
C TRP A 59 9.34 -7.98 20.27
N SER A 60 8.86 -8.06 21.52
CA SER A 60 9.03 -9.26 22.32
C SER A 60 8.17 -10.41 21.77
N GLU A 61 8.49 -11.64 22.16
CA GLU A 61 7.70 -12.82 21.77
C GLU A 61 6.22 -12.66 22.16
N ASP A 62 5.92 -12.20 23.37
CA ASP A 62 4.56 -11.93 23.82
C ASP A 62 3.84 -10.88 22.96
N GLN A 63 4.55 -9.84 22.53
CA GLN A 63 3.97 -8.82 21.64
C GLN A 63 3.66 -9.41 20.27
N ARG A 64 4.54 -10.25 19.71
CA ARG A 64 4.29 -10.93 18.44
C ARG A 64 3.06 -11.83 18.52
N VAL A 65 2.90 -12.59 19.62
CA VAL A 65 1.71 -13.44 19.84
C VAL A 65 0.44 -12.59 19.94
N ARG A 66 0.46 -11.49 20.72
CA ARG A 66 -0.70 -10.58 20.84
C ARG A 66 -1.10 -9.96 19.50
N ILE A 67 -0.13 -9.54 18.70
CA ILE A 67 -0.36 -9.00 17.35
C ILE A 67 -0.96 -10.09 16.46
N GLY A 68 -0.39 -11.30 16.48
CA GLY A 68 -0.91 -12.42 15.68
C GLY A 68 -2.36 -12.78 16.00
N VAL A 69 -2.71 -12.82 17.29
CA VAL A 69 -4.11 -13.03 17.73
C VAL A 69 -5.01 -11.89 17.26
N ALA A 70 -4.58 -10.64 17.42
CA ALA A 70 -5.36 -9.49 16.96
C ALA A 70 -5.57 -9.47 15.43
N LEU A 71 -4.56 -9.86 14.65
CA LEU A 71 -4.67 -10.00 13.19
C LEU A 71 -5.63 -11.12 12.79
N ASN A 72 -5.60 -12.26 13.51
CA ASN A 72 -6.56 -13.34 13.31
C ASN A 72 -7.99 -12.89 13.64
N ASP A 73 -8.19 -12.19 14.76
CA ASP A 73 -9.50 -11.65 15.16
C ASP A 73 -10.03 -10.61 14.16
N LEU A 74 -9.13 -9.84 13.54
CA LEU A 74 -9.45 -8.94 12.42
C LEU A 74 -9.89 -9.69 11.16
N GLY A 75 -9.51 -10.97 11.02
CA GLY A 75 -9.93 -11.85 9.93
C GLY A 75 -9.02 -11.81 8.70
N VAL A 76 -7.75 -11.41 8.84
CA VAL A 76 -6.77 -11.52 7.75
C VAL A 76 -6.60 -12.99 7.34
N LYS A 77 -6.34 -13.26 6.05
CA LYS A 77 -6.27 -14.65 5.58
C LYS A 77 -4.93 -15.31 5.83
N SER A 78 -3.88 -14.52 5.91
CA SER A 78 -2.54 -14.98 6.25
C SER A 78 -1.77 -13.87 6.92
N ILE A 79 -0.84 -14.28 7.79
CA ILE A 79 0.17 -13.44 8.45
C ILE A 79 1.53 -13.99 8.02
#